data_AF-A0A2V5JEE8-F1
#
_entry.id   AF-A0A2V5JEE8-F1
#
_cell.length_a   1.000
_cell.length_b   1.000
_cell.length_c   1.000
_cell.angle_alpha   90.00
_cell.angle_beta   90.00
_cell.angle_gamma   90.00
#
_symmetry.space_group_name_H-M   'P 1'
#
loop_
_entity.id
_entity.type
_entity.pdbx_description
1 polymer ?
#
loop_
_entity_poly.entity_id
_entity_poly.type
_entity_poly.pdbx_seq_one_letter_code
_entity_poly.pdbx_strand_id
1 'polypeptide(L)'
;AIFTCFQHAKMLVTMRDPRAILGAQIALEKTRRTGRFSTYYVIAHWRVAARLAMQVRDGQVPGLVVPYEKLVCEPANTMKEVCNYLEIEFAPDTVLTPTKVGQFWSGNSAARINFSQISTEPVTRWQRELSDDEVGWIEWHCRDLMPEFGYEPKLSQRNLRYFVRPIRGERPREYVKSRIYSLRDSMTNSE
;
A
#
# COMPACT_ATOMS: atom_id res chain seq x y z
N ALA A 1 -14.62 4.52 -16.67
CA ALA A 1 -15.28 3.20 -16.70
C ALA A 1 -16.18 2.99 -15.48
N ILE A 2 -15.64 2.91 -14.24
CA ILE A 2 -16.46 2.62 -13.04
C ILE A 2 -17.62 3.61 -12.86
N PHE A 3 -17.35 4.92 -12.80
CA PHE A 3 -18.39 5.95 -12.62
C PHE A 3 -19.37 6.03 -13.81
N THR A 4 -18.96 5.57 -14.99
CA THR A 4 -19.84 5.48 -16.16
C THR A 4 -20.85 4.34 -16.00
N CYS A 5 -20.41 3.20 -15.47
CA CYS A 5 -21.28 2.04 -15.22
C CYS A 5 -22.11 2.18 -13.94
N PHE A 6 -21.58 2.89 -12.94
CA PHE A 6 -22.17 3.04 -11.61
C PHE A 6 -22.21 4.51 -11.22
N GLN A 7 -23.31 5.18 -11.56
CA GLN A 7 -23.44 6.64 -11.42
C GLN A 7 -23.36 7.12 -9.96
N HIS A 8 -23.74 6.28 -9.00
CA HIS A 8 -23.69 6.57 -7.56
C HIS A 8 -22.48 5.95 -6.86
N ALA A 9 -21.51 5.40 -7.61
CA ALA A 9 -20.32 4.84 -7.00
C ALA A 9 -19.49 5.93 -6.31
N LYS A 10 -18.92 5.57 -5.16
CA LYS A 10 -17.99 6.40 -4.40
C LYS A 10 -16.67 5.65 -4.27
N MET A 11 -15.55 6.35 -4.44
CA MET A 11 -14.24 5.72 -4.47
C MET A 11 -13.43 6.13 -3.26
N LEU A 12 -12.97 5.14 -2.50
CA LEU A 12 -11.99 5.31 -1.44
C LEU A 12 -10.63 4.84 -1.96
N VAL A 13 -9.64 5.73 -1.96
CA VAL A 13 -8.26 5.38 -2.35
C VAL A 13 -7.43 5.32 -1.09
N THR A 14 -7.14 4.11 -0.61
CA THR A 14 -6.30 3.91 0.56
C THR A 14 -4.82 4.05 0.19
N MET A 15 -4.13 4.94 0.89
CA MET A 15 -2.69 5.13 0.75
C MET A 15 -1.97 4.62 1.99
N ARG A 16 -0.85 3.93 1.78
CA ARG A 16 -0.01 3.39 2.85
C ARG A 16 1.44 3.53 2.44
N ASP A 17 2.34 3.65 3.41
CA ASP A 17 3.78 3.66 3.16
C ASP A 17 4.17 2.45 2.28
N PRO A 18 4.80 2.67 1.10
CA PRO A 18 5.14 1.57 0.18
C PRO A 18 6.08 0.55 0.83
N ARG A 19 6.88 0.95 1.82
CA ARG A 19 7.77 0.08 2.59
C ARG A 19 6.98 -0.88 3.46
N ALA A 20 5.90 -0.41 4.09
CA ALA A 20 5.01 -1.24 4.87
C ALA A 20 4.28 -2.29 4.00
N ILE A 21 3.92 -1.94 2.76
CA ILE A 21 3.28 -2.85 1.81
C ILE A 21 4.24 -3.96 1.37
N LEU A 22 5.47 -3.62 0.97
CA LEU A 22 6.45 -4.64 0.57
C LEU A 22 6.78 -5.58 1.73
N GLY A 23 7.00 -5.05 2.93
CA GLY A 23 7.25 -5.86 4.12
C GLY A 23 6.12 -6.86 4.39
N ALA A 24 4.86 -6.41 4.30
CA ALA A 24 3.70 -7.28 4.42
C ALA A 24 3.66 -8.37 3.34
N GLN A 25 3.99 -8.02 2.09
CA GLN A 25 3.97 -8.98 0.98
C GLN A 25 5.09 -10.02 1.09
N ILE A 26 6.31 -9.63 1.50
CA ILE A 26 7.41 -10.56 1.78
C ILE A 26 7.03 -11.54 2.89
N ALA A 27 6.40 -11.04 3.97
CA ALA A 27 5.90 -11.90 5.04
C ALA A 27 4.81 -12.86 4.55
N LEU A 28 3.93 -12.41 3.64
CA LEU A 28 2.88 -13.24 3.05
C LEU A 28 3.46 -14.35 2.16
N GLU A 29 4.47 -14.05 1.34
CA GLU A 29 5.08 -15.07 0.48
C GLU A 29 5.81 -16.15 1.31
N LYS A 30 6.45 -15.78 2.42
CA LYS A 30 7.05 -16.76 3.34
C LYS A 30 6.01 -17.75 3.88
N THR A 31 4.80 -17.28 4.19
CA THR A 31 3.74 -18.10 4.80
C THR A 31 2.93 -18.88 3.77
N ARG A 32 2.58 -18.28 2.63
CA ARG A 32 1.70 -18.89 1.61
C ARG A 32 2.45 -19.60 0.49
N ARG A 33 3.74 -19.29 0.28
CA ARG A 33 4.61 -19.87 -0.77
C ARG A 33 3.94 -19.93 -2.15
N THR A 34 3.21 -18.88 -2.51
CA THR A 34 2.36 -18.88 -3.71
C THR A 34 3.16 -18.95 -5.01
N GLY A 35 4.45 -18.59 -4.96
CA GLY A 35 5.33 -18.56 -6.11
C GLY A 35 5.00 -17.46 -7.12
N ARG A 36 4.07 -16.56 -6.78
CA ARG A 36 3.62 -15.43 -7.62
C ARG A 36 4.12 -14.08 -7.11
N PHE A 37 5.00 -14.09 -6.11
CA PHE A 37 5.55 -12.88 -5.54
C PHE A 37 6.49 -12.18 -6.53
N SER A 38 6.11 -10.99 -6.95
CA SER A 38 6.97 -10.08 -7.69
C SER A 38 7.06 -8.75 -6.93
N THR A 39 8.30 -8.37 -6.66
CA THR A 39 8.68 -7.15 -5.95
C THR A 39 8.33 -5.92 -6.78
N TYR A 40 8.46 -6.01 -8.11
CA TYR A 40 8.10 -4.93 -9.01
C TYR A 40 6.60 -4.67 -9.09
N TYR A 41 5.76 -5.72 -9.12
CA TYR A 41 4.31 -5.52 -9.17
C TYR A 41 3.77 -4.76 -7.96
N VAL A 42 4.31 -5.02 -6.76
CA VAL A 42 3.97 -4.27 -5.54
C VAL A 42 4.22 -2.77 -5.75
N ILE A 43 5.37 -2.44 -6.31
CA ILE A 43 5.79 -1.06 -6.58
C ILE A 43 4.96 -0.42 -7.69
N ALA A 44 4.77 -1.12 -8.80
CA ALA A 44 4.00 -0.62 -9.93
C ALA A 44 2.56 -0.29 -9.51
N HIS A 45 1.91 -1.17 -8.76
CA HIS A 45 0.58 -0.92 -8.23
C HIS A 45 0.55 0.26 -7.25
N TRP A 46 1.56 0.37 -6.37
CA TRP A 46 1.62 1.51 -5.47
C TRP A 46 1.78 2.84 -6.23
N ARG A 47 2.61 2.90 -7.27
CA ARG A 47 2.78 4.12 -8.09
C ARG A 47 1.48 4.49 -8.82
N VAL A 48 0.74 3.50 -9.32
CA VAL A 48 -0.58 3.73 -9.93
C VAL A 48 -1.57 4.28 -8.90
N ALA A 49 -1.65 3.67 -7.71
CA ALA A 49 -2.51 4.13 -6.63
C ALA A 49 -2.13 5.54 -6.15
N ALA A 50 -0.83 5.83 -6.02
CA ALA A 50 -0.32 7.15 -5.64
C ALA A 50 -0.72 8.22 -6.66
N ARG A 51 -0.54 7.99 -7.97
CA ARG A 51 -0.99 8.93 -9.00
C ARG A 51 -2.50 9.13 -8.97
N LEU A 52 -3.28 8.06 -8.81
CA LEU A 52 -4.73 8.17 -8.67
C LEU A 52 -5.12 8.98 -7.42
N ALA A 53 -4.43 8.76 -6.30
CA ALA A 53 -4.66 9.50 -5.06
C ALA A 53 -4.32 10.99 -5.21
N MET A 54 -3.28 11.36 -5.97
CA MET A 54 -3.02 12.76 -6.33
C MET A 54 -4.15 13.34 -7.16
N GLN A 55 -4.60 12.65 -8.22
CA GLN A 55 -5.73 13.10 -9.04
C GLN A 55 -7.02 13.27 -8.23
N VAL A 56 -7.24 12.43 -7.21
CA VAL A 56 -8.36 12.57 -6.29
C VAL A 56 -8.19 13.80 -5.38
N ARG A 57 -7.00 14.02 -4.81
CA ARG A 57 -6.70 15.21 -4.00
C ARG A 57 -6.83 16.51 -4.78
N ASP A 58 -6.44 16.50 -6.06
CA ASP A 58 -6.51 17.64 -6.96
C ASP A 58 -7.92 17.86 -7.54
N GLY A 59 -8.90 17.03 -7.16
CA GLY A 59 -10.29 17.13 -7.62
C GLY A 59 -10.52 16.71 -9.07
N GLN A 60 -9.52 16.13 -9.74
CA GLN A 60 -9.63 15.64 -11.12
C GLN A 60 -10.46 14.35 -11.22
N VAL A 61 -10.43 13.53 -10.16
CA VAL A 61 -11.19 12.29 -10.06
C VAL A 61 -12.01 12.32 -8.76
N PRO A 62 -13.33 12.05 -8.80
CA PRO A 62 -14.12 11.99 -7.57
C PRO A 62 -13.65 10.83 -6.70
N GLY A 63 -13.36 11.11 -5.43
CA GLY A 63 -12.85 10.13 -4.50
C GLY A 63 -12.54 10.73 -3.13
N LEU A 64 -12.22 9.87 -2.17
CA LEU A 64 -11.60 10.24 -0.89
C LEU A 64 -10.31 9.46 -0.73
N VAL A 65 -9.20 10.16 -0.49
CA VAL A 65 -7.93 9.52 -0.11
C VAL A 65 -7.95 9.24 1.38
N VAL A 66 -7.67 7.99 1.76
CA VAL A 66 -7.66 7.53 3.14
C VAL A 66 -6.26 7.05 3.52
N PRO A 67 -5.48 7.84 4.28
CA PRO A 67 -4.18 7.39 4.77
C PRO A 67 -4.37 6.24 5.77
N TYR A 68 -3.74 5.10 5.49
CA TYR A 68 -3.79 3.91 6.33
C TYR A 68 -3.27 4.21 7.74
N GLU A 69 -2.18 4.98 7.83
CA GLU A 69 -1.56 5.35 9.10
C GLU A 69 -2.54 6.17 9.97
N LYS A 70 -3.28 7.10 9.37
CA LYS A 70 -4.34 7.86 10.07
C LYS A 70 -5.50 6.94 10.45
N LEU A 71 -5.92 6.04 9.56
CA LEU A 71 -7.01 5.09 9.80
C LEU A 71 -6.73 4.19 11.00
N VAL A 72 -5.51 3.69 11.18
CA VAL A 72 -5.20 2.79 12.30
C VAL A 72 -4.86 3.53 13.60
N CYS A 73 -4.31 4.75 13.52
CA CYS A 73 -4.01 5.56 14.71
C CYS A 73 -5.26 6.27 15.26
N GLU A 74 -6.13 6.75 14.37
CA GLU A 74 -7.34 7.50 14.70
C GLU A 74 -8.57 6.92 13.97
N PRO A 75 -8.97 5.68 14.29
CA PRO A 75 -10.02 4.98 13.54
C PRO A 75 -11.38 5.68 13.65
N ALA A 76 -11.75 6.21 14.83
CA ALA A 76 -13.02 6.91 15.01
C ALA A 76 -13.13 8.16 14.12
N ASN A 77 -12.10 9.01 14.13
CA ASN A 77 -12.07 10.24 13.34
C ASN A 77 -12.06 9.91 11.84
N THR A 78 -11.17 9.01 11.42
CA THR A 78 -11.02 8.63 10.01
C THR A 78 -12.28 7.97 9.47
N MET A 79 -12.91 7.06 10.24
CA MET A 79 -14.14 6.41 9.80
C MET A 79 -15.33 7.36 9.79
N LYS A 80 -15.37 8.38 10.66
CA LYS A 80 -16.38 9.43 10.56
C LYS A 80 -16.25 10.23 9.26
N GLU A 81 -15.03 10.58 8.86
CA GLU A 81 -14.75 11.21 7.55
C GLU A 81 -15.21 10.32 6.38
N VAL A 82 -14.90 9.02 6.46
CA VAL A 82 -15.33 8.04 5.46
C VAL A 82 -16.86 7.91 5.40
N CYS A 83 -17.54 7.78 6.53
CA CYS A 83 -19.00 7.71 6.59
C CYS A 83 -19.65 8.97 6.00
N ASN A 84 -19.13 10.15 6.35
CA ASN A 84 -19.60 11.41 5.79
C ASN A 84 -19.44 11.45 4.27
N TYR A 85 -18.27 11.06 3.75
CA TYR A 85 -18.04 10.99 2.30
C TYR A 85 -18.98 9.97 1.63
N LEU A 86 -19.20 8.82 2.26
CA LEU A 86 -20.10 7.79 1.77
C LEU A 86 -21.58 8.16 1.90
N GLU A 87 -21.92 9.23 2.63
CA GLU A 87 -23.29 9.63 2.98
C GLU A 87 -24.05 8.53 3.74
N ILE A 88 -23.38 7.91 4.71
CA ILE A 88 -23.97 6.93 5.61
C ILE A 88 -23.85 7.38 7.06
N GLU A 89 -24.76 6.90 7.91
CA GLU A 89 -24.71 7.18 9.34
C GLU A 89 -23.46 6.57 9.98
N PHE A 90 -22.76 7.35 10.81
CA PHE A 90 -21.67 6.86 11.61
C PHE A 90 -22.20 6.17 12.87
N ALA A 91 -22.32 4.84 12.82
CA ALA A 91 -22.67 3.99 13.95
C ALA A 91 -21.39 3.38 14.58
N PRO A 92 -20.82 3.95 15.66
CA PRO A 92 -19.50 3.58 16.18
C PRO A 92 -19.38 2.08 16.52
N ASP A 93 -20.43 1.49 17.11
CA ASP A 93 -20.44 0.08 17.52
C ASP A 93 -20.28 -0.89 16.33
N THR A 94 -20.73 -0.49 15.15
CA THR A 94 -20.60 -1.28 13.91
C THR A 94 -19.35 -0.90 13.14
N VAL A 95 -19.12 0.40 12.96
CA VAL A 95 -18.08 0.93 12.07
C VAL A 95 -16.66 0.71 12.64
N LEU A 96 -16.51 0.74 13.97
CA LEU A 96 -15.21 0.55 14.63
C LEU A 96 -14.93 -0.91 15.01
N THR A 97 -15.92 -1.78 14.86
CA THR A 97 -15.79 -3.21 15.16
C THR A 97 -15.57 -3.98 13.87
N PRO A 98 -14.37 -4.52 13.62
CA PRO A 98 -14.10 -5.28 12.40
C PRO A 98 -14.90 -6.59 12.45
N THR A 99 -16.00 -6.64 11.70
CA THR A 99 -16.85 -7.82 11.58
C THR A 99 -16.99 -8.24 10.12
N LYS A 100 -17.28 -9.51 9.90
CA LYS A 100 -17.64 -10.08 8.60
C LYS A 100 -18.87 -10.96 8.80
N VAL A 101 -20.00 -10.56 8.22
CA VAL A 101 -21.29 -11.27 8.37
C VAL A 101 -21.66 -11.43 9.85
N GLY A 102 -21.55 -10.34 10.63
CA GLY A 102 -21.89 -10.31 12.06
C GLY A 102 -20.92 -11.01 12.99
N GLN A 103 -19.92 -11.73 12.46
CA GLN A 103 -18.87 -12.36 13.26
C GLN A 103 -17.64 -11.48 13.32
N PHE A 104 -16.98 -11.45 14.48
CA PHE A 104 -15.73 -10.73 14.62
C PHE A 104 -14.68 -11.23 13.62
N TRP A 105 -14.09 -10.31 12.87
CA TRP A 105 -13.16 -10.62 11.79
C TRP A 105 -11.72 -10.37 12.25
N SER A 106 -11.00 -11.45 12.53
CA SER A 106 -9.61 -11.40 13.02
C SER A 106 -8.56 -11.02 11.96
N GLY A 107 -8.98 -10.65 10.74
CA GLY A 107 -8.10 -10.21 9.66
C GLY A 107 -7.64 -11.31 8.70
N ASN A 108 -7.06 -10.90 7.57
CA ASN A 108 -6.45 -11.78 6.54
C ASN A 108 -4.91 -11.74 6.58
N SER A 109 -4.35 -11.19 7.66
CA SER A 109 -2.95 -10.78 7.73
C SER A 109 -2.00 -11.97 7.63
N ALA A 110 -0.96 -11.82 6.82
CA ALA A 110 0.16 -12.75 6.69
C ALA A 110 0.75 -13.22 8.02
N ALA A 111 0.61 -12.41 9.08
CA ALA A 111 1.23 -12.60 10.37
C ALA A 111 0.59 -13.72 11.23
N ARG A 112 -0.54 -14.33 10.84
CA ARG A 112 -1.28 -15.29 11.70
C ARG A 112 -1.54 -14.78 13.14
N ILE A 113 -1.60 -13.48 13.32
CA ILE A 113 -1.97 -12.86 14.58
C ILE A 113 -3.50 -12.75 14.57
N ASN A 114 -4.16 -13.34 15.55
CA ASN A 114 -5.57 -13.06 15.81
C ASN A 114 -5.65 -11.60 16.26
N PHE A 115 -6.00 -10.69 15.35
CA PHE A 115 -6.25 -9.31 15.75
C PHE A 115 -7.54 -9.31 16.56
N SER A 116 -7.48 -9.02 17.86
CA SER A 116 -8.66 -8.74 18.68
C SER A 116 -9.12 -7.29 18.52
N GLN A 117 -8.26 -6.41 18.00
CA GLN A 117 -8.49 -4.97 17.83
C GLN A 117 -7.66 -4.41 16.66
N ILE A 118 -7.96 -3.17 16.24
CA ILE A 118 -7.15 -2.40 15.29
C ILE A 118 -5.75 -2.22 15.87
N SER A 119 -4.71 -2.60 15.12
CA SER A 119 -3.32 -2.52 15.55
C SER A 119 -2.53 -1.56 14.68
N THR A 120 -1.73 -0.71 15.32
CA THR A 120 -0.78 0.20 14.67
C THR A 120 0.55 -0.48 14.33
N GLU A 121 0.80 -1.70 14.83
CA GLU A 121 2.04 -2.46 14.58
C GLU A 121 2.43 -2.53 13.09
N PRO A 122 1.50 -2.78 12.13
CA PRO A 122 1.86 -2.87 10.73
C PRO A 122 2.37 -1.57 10.11
N VAL A 123 2.20 -0.41 10.78
CA VAL A 123 2.69 0.89 10.30
C VAL A 123 4.22 0.94 10.32
N THR A 124 4.83 0.55 11.44
CA THR A 124 6.29 0.69 11.66
C THR A 124 7.05 -0.63 11.55
N ARG A 125 6.35 -1.77 11.44
CA ARG A 125 6.95 -3.11 11.34
C ARG A 125 8.06 -3.22 10.30
N TRP A 126 7.91 -2.57 9.14
CA TRP A 126 8.91 -2.59 8.07
C TRP A 126 10.28 -2.08 8.50
N GLN A 127 10.35 -1.16 9.46
CA GLN A 127 11.60 -0.59 9.96
C GLN A 127 12.51 -1.64 10.61
N ARG A 128 11.91 -2.70 11.18
CA ARG A 128 12.62 -3.80 11.84
C ARG A 128 12.83 -5.00 10.91
N GLU A 129 12.01 -5.14 9.87
CA GLU A 129 11.97 -6.34 9.03
C GLU A 129 12.63 -6.22 7.66
N LEU A 130 12.69 -4.99 7.13
CA LEU A 130 13.32 -4.70 5.86
C LEU A 130 14.78 -4.28 6.05
N SER A 131 15.65 -4.86 5.24
CA SER A 131 17.03 -4.42 5.05
C SER A 131 17.08 -3.11 4.27
N ASP A 132 18.22 -2.40 4.35
CA ASP A 132 18.42 -1.18 3.57
C ASP A 132 18.41 -1.43 2.06
N ASP A 133 18.73 -2.64 1.59
CA ASP A 133 18.59 -3.01 0.18
C ASP A 133 17.11 -3.12 -0.25
N GLU A 134 16.26 -3.71 0.60
CA GLU A 134 14.82 -3.79 0.36
C GLU A 134 14.16 -2.40 0.40
N VAL A 135 14.52 -1.57 1.39
CA VAL A 135 14.09 -0.16 1.46
C VAL A 135 14.59 0.62 0.24
N GLY A 136 15.85 0.40 -0.15
CA GLY A 136 16.47 1.03 -1.31
C GLY A 136 15.76 0.71 -2.61
N TRP A 137 15.31 -0.53 -2.80
CA TRP A 137 14.53 -0.91 -3.97
C TRP A 137 13.21 -0.12 -4.05
N ILE A 138 12.49 0.00 -2.93
CA ILE A 138 11.24 0.77 -2.88
C ILE A 138 11.49 2.24 -3.17
N GLU A 139 12.44 2.85 -2.45
CA GLU A 139 12.75 4.26 -2.61
C GLU A 139 13.37 4.58 -3.98
N TRP A 140 14.03 3.61 -4.62
CA TRP A 140 14.49 3.79 -6.00
C TRP A 140 13.32 4.10 -6.94
N HIS A 141 12.18 3.42 -6.79
CA HIS A 141 11.02 3.57 -7.68
C HIS A 141 9.97 4.57 -7.19
N CYS A 142 9.78 4.70 -5.88
CA CYS A 142 8.66 5.43 -5.30
C CYS A 142 9.05 6.81 -4.76
N ARG A 143 10.35 7.11 -4.60
CA ARG A 143 10.85 8.33 -3.92
C ARG A 143 10.18 9.62 -4.36
N ASP A 144 9.92 9.78 -5.65
CA ASP A 144 9.40 11.06 -6.16
C ASP A 144 7.93 11.29 -5.76
N LEU A 145 7.18 10.21 -5.50
CA LEU A 145 5.77 10.28 -5.10
C LEU A 145 5.59 10.14 -3.59
N MET A 146 6.61 9.70 -2.85
CA MET A 146 6.51 9.46 -1.41
C MET A 146 6.22 10.74 -0.59
N PRO A 147 6.89 11.88 -0.83
CA PRO A 147 6.62 13.13 -0.11
C PRO A 147 5.19 13.65 -0.28
N GLU A 148 4.55 13.39 -1.42
CA GLU A 148 3.15 13.77 -1.68
C GLU A 148 2.16 13.16 -0.68
N PHE A 149 2.55 12.10 0.00
CA PHE A 149 1.74 11.42 1.02
C PHE A 149 2.37 11.49 2.42
N GLY A 150 3.35 12.39 2.62
CA GLY A 150 4.05 12.56 3.89
C GLY A 150 5.02 11.42 4.24
N TYR A 151 5.44 10.63 3.25
CA TYR A 151 6.42 9.57 3.45
C TYR A 151 7.82 10.08 3.10
N GLU A 152 8.65 10.33 4.10
CA GLU A 152 10.03 10.73 3.85
C GLU A 152 10.91 9.51 3.47
N PRO A 153 11.69 9.60 2.37
CA PRO A 153 12.70 8.60 2.05
C PRO A 153 13.74 8.49 3.18
N LYS A 154 14.03 7.27 3.62
CA LYS A 154 15.03 6.98 4.65
C LYS A 154 16.44 7.14 4.09
N LEU A 155 16.66 6.80 2.82
CA LEU A 155 17.97 6.82 2.20
C LEU A 155 18.22 8.18 1.53
N SER A 156 19.46 8.66 1.57
CA SER A 156 19.79 9.98 1.02
C SER A 156 19.63 10.06 -0.49
N GLN A 157 19.95 9.00 -1.22
CA GLN A 157 19.98 9.01 -2.69
C GLN A 157 19.63 7.67 -3.33
N ARG A 158 19.23 7.74 -4.60
CA ARG A 158 19.15 6.59 -5.50
C ARG A 158 20.55 6.03 -5.74
N ASN A 159 20.76 4.76 -5.42
CA ASN A 159 22.00 4.06 -5.71
C ASN A 159 21.70 2.80 -6.53
N LEU A 160 22.43 2.61 -7.64
CA LEU A 160 22.23 1.49 -8.56
C LEU A 160 22.33 0.14 -7.84
N ARG A 161 23.09 0.06 -6.74
CA ARG A 161 23.17 -1.13 -5.88
C ARG A 161 21.79 -1.65 -5.46
N TYR A 162 20.87 -0.73 -5.16
CA TYR A 162 19.52 -1.06 -4.69
C TYR A 162 18.64 -1.61 -5.81
N PHE A 163 18.91 -1.23 -7.06
CA PHE A 163 18.21 -1.78 -8.22
C PHE A 163 18.70 -3.20 -8.56
N VAL A 164 20.01 -3.43 -8.48
CA VAL A 164 20.62 -4.71 -8.88
C VAL A 164 20.59 -5.78 -7.79
N ARG A 165 20.54 -5.41 -6.50
CA ARG A 165 20.51 -6.38 -5.41
C ARG A 165 19.20 -7.19 -5.42
N PRO A 166 19.26 -8.52 -5.32
CA PRO A 166 18.05 -9.35 -5.23
C PRO A 166 17.37 -9.14 -3.88
N ILE A 167 16.04 -9.17 -3.88
CA ILE A 167 15.24 -9.04 -2.67
C ILE A 167 15.00 -10.42 -2.06
N ARG A 168 14.89 -10.47 -0.74
CA ARG A 168 14.63 -11.72 -0.03
C ARG A 168 13.32 -12.36 -0.50
N GLY A 169 13.38 -13.63 -0.86
CA GLY A 169 12.22 -14.40 -1.34
C GLY A 169 11.93 -14.21 -2.83
N GLU A 170 12.71 -13.39 -3.52
CA GLU A 170 12.62 -13.24 -4.97
C GLU A 170 13.27 -14.43 -5.68
N ARG A 171 12.51 -15.10 -6.55
CA ARG A 171 13.03 -16.22 -7.35
C ARG A 171 13.83 -15.68 -8.54
N PRO A 172 14.83 -16.41 -9.08
CA PRO A 172 15.66 -15.92 -10.20
C PRO A 172 14.86 -15.43 -11.42
N ARG A 173 13.78 -16.14 -11.78
CA ARG A 173 12.89 -15.70 -12.88
C ARG A 173 12.15 -14.39 -12.56
N GLU A 174 11.66 -14.24 -11.34
CA GLU A 174 10.96 -13.03 -10.90
C GLU A 174 11.93 -11.86 -10.71
N TYR A 175 13.18 -12.12 -10.33
CA TYR A 175 14.24 -11.13 -10.28
C TYR A 175 14.44 -10.48 -11.66
N VAL A 176 14.70 -11.31 -12.67
CA VAL A 176 14.94 -10.83 -14.05
C VAL A 176 13.71 -10.10 -14.57
N LYS A 177 12.53 -10.68 -14.40
CA LYS A 177 11.25 -10.09 -14.82
C LYS A 177 11.00 -8.72 -14.18
N SER A 178 11.24 -8.60 -12.87
CA SER A 178 11.06 -7.35 -12.12
C SER A 178 11.97 -6.22 -12.63
N ARG A 179 13.22 -6.52 -13.01
CA ARG A 179 14.15 -5.52 -13.55
C ARG A 179 13.80 -5.14 -14.98
N ILE A 180 13.46 -6.11 -15.83
CA ILE A 180 13.02 -5.84 -17.20
C ILE A 180 11.79 -4.94 -17.22
N TYR A 181 10.77 -5.25 -16.42
CA TYR A 181 9.57 -4.43 -16.36
C TYR A 181 9.83 -3.05 -15.78
N SER A 182 10.68 -2.94 -14.76
CA SER A 182 11.08 -1.63 -14.27
C SER A 182 11.76 -0.77 -15.33
N LEU A 183 12.68 -1.34 -16.11
CA LEU A 183 13.39 -0.59 -17.15
C LEU A 183 12.42 -0.17 -18.25
N ARG A 184 11.56 -1.10 -18.69
CA ARG A 184 10.50 -0.83 -19.66
C ARG A 184 9.65 0.36 -19.23
N ASP A 185 9.10 0.33 -18.01
CA ASP A 185 8.23 1.41 -17.54
C ASP A 185 8.99 2.72 -17.31
N SER A 186 10.27 2.67 -16.95
CA SER A 186 11.07 3.90 -16.85
C SER A 186 11.24 4.58 -18.21
N MET A 187 11.45 3.82 -19.29
CA MET A 187 11.54 4.37 -20.65
C MET A 187 10.21 4.97 -21.10
N THR A 188 9.09 4.27 -20.87
CA THR A 188 7.76 4.76 -21.27
C THR A 188 7.28 5.99 -20.50
N ASN A 189 7.72 6.20 -19.25
CA ASN A 189 7.35 7.39 -18.47
C ASN A 189 8.31 8.58 -18.72
N SER A 190 9.35 8.43 -19.54
CA SER A 190 10.32 9.48 -19.87
C SER A 190 10.00 10.19 -21.20
N GLU A 191 8.96 9.74 -21.90
CA GLU A 191 8.32 10.39 -23.05
C GLU A 191 7.05 11.11 -22.59
#